data_AF-A0A959WHL0-F1
#
_entry.id   AF-A0A959WHL0-F1
#
_cell.length_a   1.000
_cell.length_b   1.000
_cell.length_c   1.000
_cell.angle_alpha   90.00
_cell.angle_beta   90.00
_cell.angle_gamma   90.00
#
_symmetry.space_group_name_H-M   'P 1'
#
loop_
_entity.id
_entity.type
_entity.pdbx_description
1 polymer ?
#
loop_
_entity_poly.entity_id
_entity_poly.type
_entity_poly.pdbx_seq_one_letter_code
_entity_poly.pdbx_strand_id
1 'polypeptide(L)'
;METGKEILDEMLSVREGSLFVEGCRADDLAARFGTPLHVVSEDQLKRNADRFESAFGGRWPGPLLLLPSIKANGSLALRRILTLAGAGCDVFGPGEFEAALRTGTPPELISLNGPMKTQGLLERAIRLGARITLDDIGELEIAAAASSAVDRRAKVRLRIRPELSGQRSVSEMSPAGDSIHEAFKRYKAGIPTEDILALESIDPGLELCGLHFHIGRHSADPEVWVEAVADLIGIIEALRERFEGFSPTELDIGGGFPVPRDPFGRLLPQRREAAEDPAPGPAEFAAAICPALEKGLASIGVDPASVRLELEPGRSIYGDAGIHLASVGNVKRQSGTSPMTWVETDSSDAYLPDVNLEFNRWLCLAVDQPLAPPTIKADVTGRTCALDVIVPDAELPEVEAGDLLAFLDTGAYQDAGSHNFNSLPRPGTVLVSGTGAEMIRRHETIEDVFSRDIIPGRLEAEREESGEGWRPRSIDHVAVNCADIDQSIRFYSGVLGLEIRARGESDGTDEFAITGRGEIPIRWADIEVGEGQVIELIEFDGPRQPDPGNRNDQVHVALRVGDAEAVHQRIRDAGLDADDPVRIDTPGAWQGYRVFYATDPDGVSIELVQPA
;
A
#
# COMPACT_ATOMS: atom_id res chain seq x y z
N MET A 1 4.41 -33.64 16.46
CA MET A 1 5.48 -32.88 17.12
C MET A 1 6.75 -33.19 16.35
N GLU A 2 7.16 -32.30 15.45
CA GLU A 2 8.47 -32.40 14.80
C GLU A 2 9.55 -32.14 15.84
N THR A 3 10.44 -33.11 16.06
CA THR A 3 11.62 -32.98 16.90
C THR A 3 12.56 -31.93 16.29
N GLY A 4 12.92 -30.88 17.05
CA GLY A 4 13.86 -29.84 16.60
C GLY A 4 13.24 -28.51 16.16
N LYS A 5 11.91 -28.34 16.32
CA LYS A 5 11.24 -27.04 16.13
C LYS A 5 11.13 -26.29 17.46
N GLU A 6 11.79 -25.14 17.56
CA GLU A 6 11.62 -24.18 18.65
C GLU A 6 10.74 -23.01 18.16
N ILE A 7 9.74 -22.61 18.94
CA ILE A 7 8.81 -21.55 18.56
C ILE A 7 9.32 -20.23 19.14
N LEU A 8 9.61 -19.26 18.28
CA LEU A 8 9.95 -17.89 18.68
C LEU A 8 8.68 -17.03 18.80
N ASP A 9 7.75 -17.25 17.88
CA ASP A 9 6.44 -16.61 17.84
C ASP A 9 5.45 -17.44 17.01
N GLU A 10 4.19 -17.02 16.94
CA GLU A 10 3.14 -17.68 16.14
C GLU A 10 3.53 -17.88 14.68
N MET A 11 4.17 -16.90 14.06
CA MET A 11 4.67 -16.99 12.68
C MET A 11 6.17 -17.28 12.58
N LEU A 12 6.91 -17.35 13.69
CA LEU A 12 8.38 -17.51 13.68
C LEU A 12 8.80 -18.77 14.42
N SER A 13 9.63 -19.60 13.77
CA SER A 13 10.21 -20.78 14.41
C SER A 13 11.65 -20.98 14.02
N VAL A 14 12.40 -21.69 14.86
CA VAL A 14 13.76 -22.15 14.57
C VAL A 14 13.70 -23.64 14.34
N ARG A 15 14.23 -24.09 13.20
CA ARG A 15 14.30 -25.52 12.86
C ARG A 15 15.68 -25.80 12.31
N GLU A 16 16.35 -26.81 12.86
CA GLU A 16 17.71 -27.19 12.44
C GLU A 16 18.70 -26.01 12.47
N GLY A 17 18.50 -25.07 13.40
CA GLY A 17 19.34 -23.88 13.58
C GLY A 17 18.93 -22.66 12.75
N SER A 18 18.06 -22.77 11.74
CA SER A 18 17.67 -21.64 10.89
C SER A 18 16.31 -21.04 11.27
N LEU A 19 16.13 -19.74 11.02
CA LEU A 19 14.87 -19.02 11.15
C LEU A 19 13.88 -19.41 10.03
N PHE A 20 12.63 -19.64 10.40
CA PHE A 20 11.50 -19.87 9.52
C PHE A 20 10.43 -18.82 9.75
N VAL A 21 9.89 -18.29 8.66
CA VAL A 21 8.63 -17.53 8.62
C VAL A 21 7.54 -18.49 8.15
N GLU A 22 6.59 -18.76 9.03
CA GLU A 22 5.63 -19.85 8.90
C GLU A 22 6.31 -21.19 8.59
N GLY A 23 6.14 -21.73 7.38
CA GLY A 23 6.79 -22.93 6.87
C GLY A 23 7.96 -22.67 5.92
N CYS A 24 8.31 -21.42 5.63
CA CYS A 24 9.39 -21.06 4.72
C CYS A 24 10.68 -20.71 5.49
N ARG A 25 11.81 -21.27 5.07
CA ARG A 25 13.13 -20.94 5.64
C ARG A 25 13.55 -19.55 5.15
N ALA A 26 14.02 -18.70 6.05
CA ALA A 26 14.28 -17.29 5.72
C ALA A 26 15.44 -17.10 4.73
N ASP A 27 16.45 -17.98 4.77
CA ASP A 27 17.55 -17.98 3.81
C ASP A 27 17.10 -18.40 2.39
N ASP A 28 16.16 -19.35 2.28
CA ASP A 28 15.55 -19.72 1.00
C ASP A 28 14.74 -18.56 0.39
N LEU A 29 14.07 -17.77 1.23
CA LEU A 29 13.37 -16.56 0.80
C LEU A 29 14.37 -15.51 0.28
N ALA A 30 15.43 -15.24 1.04
CA ALA A 30 16.48 -14.31 0.63
C ALA A 30 17.17 -14.75 -0.67
N ALA A 31 17.49 -16.04 -0.81
CA ALA A 31 18.11 -16.59 -2.01
C ALA A 31 17.19 -16.52 -3.24
N ARG A 32 15.89 -16.76 -3.06
CA ARG A 32 14.91 -16.75 -4.16
C ARG A 32 14.51 -15.35 -4.61
N PHE A 33 14.32 -14.43 -3.67
CA PHE A 33 13.73 -13.11 -3.94
C PHE A 33 14.70 -11.94 -3.82
N GLY A 34 15.91 -12.16 -3.29
CA GLY A 34 16.95 -11.14 -3.10
C GLY A 34 16.70 -10.26 -1.88
N THR A 35 17.79 -9.80 -1.25
CA THR A 35 17.78 -8.82 -0.14
C THR A 35 18.19 -7.42 -0.63
N PRO A 36 17.85 -6.34 0.11
CA PRO A 36 16.96 -6.32 1.29
C PRO A 36 15.51 -6.72 0.94
N LEU A 37 14.76 -7.33 1.85
CA LEU A 37 13.45 -7.91 1.56
C LEU A 37 12.45 -7.74 2.71
N HIS A 38 11.26 -7.21 2.43
CA HIS A 38 10.14 -7.32 3.37
C HIS A 38 9.46 -8.69 3.20
N VAL A 39 9.23 -9.40 4.30
CA VAL A 39 8.55 -10.70 4.31
C VAL A 39 7.35 -10.59 5.24
N VAL A 40 6.15 -10.87 4.73
CA VAL A 40 4.89 -10.75 5.48
C VAL A 40 4.18 -12.10 5.54
N SER A 41 3.80 -12.52 6.74
CA SER A 41 3.00 -13.70 7.04
C SER A 41 1.51 -13.41 6.79
N GLU A 42 0.91 -14.14 5.84
CA GLU A 42 -0.53 -14.08 5.60
C GLU A 42 -1.32 -14.61 6.80
N ASP A 43 -0.85 -15.70 7.39
CA ASP A 43 -1.55 -16.35 8.49
C ASP A 43 -1.53 -15.48 9.76
N GLN A 44 -0.42 -14.77 10.04
CA GLN A 44 -0.36 -13.84 11.16
C GLN A 44 -1.26 -12.63 10.95
N LEU A 45 -1.28 -12.08 9.74
CA LEU A 45 -2.16 -10.97 9.40
C LEU A 45 -3.64 -11.32 9.67
N LYS A 46 -4.07 -12.52 9.25
CA LYS A 46 -5.43 -13.03 9.50
C LYS A 46 -5.68 -13.26 11.00
N ARG A 47 -4.74 -13.92 11.70
CA ARG A 47 -4.85 -14.12 13.16
C ARG A 47 -5.00 -12.81 13.91
N ASN A 48 -4.28 -11.77 13.51
CA ASN A 48 -4.37 -10.46 14.14
C ASN A 48 -5.74 -9.83 13.96
N ALA A 49 -6.32 -9.90 12.75
CA ALA A 49 -7.69 -9.46 12.51
C ALA A 49 -8.70 -10.25 13.36
N ASP A 50 -8.60 -11.58 13.36
CA ASP A 50 -9.47 -12.48 14.12
C ASP A 50 -9.41 -12.23 15.63
N ARG A 51 -8.23 -11.84 16.16
CA ARG A 51 -8.04 -11.49 17.57
C ARG A 51 -8.84 -10.25 17.95
N PHE A 52 -8.89 -9.22 17.10
CA PHE A 52 -9.71 -8.03 17.36
C PHE A 52 -11.21 -8.36 17.27
N GLU A 53 -11.62 -9.06 16.21
CA GLU A 53 -13.01 -9.51 16.03
C GLU A 53 -13.48 -10.36 17.22
N SER A 54 -12.66 -11.31 17.67
CA SER A 54 -13.00 -12.17 18.81
C SER A 54 -13.00 -11.41 20.14
N ALA A 55 -12.00 -10.54 20.37
CA ALA A 55 -11.86 -9.81 21.63
C ALA A 55 -12.98 -8.80 21.86
N PHE A 56 -13.25 -7.96 20.86
CA PHE A 56 -14.28 -6.94 20.94
C PHE A 56 -15.66 -7.53 20.66
N GLY A 57 -15.82 -8.41 19.66
CA GLY A 57 -17.10 -9.02 19.33
C GLY A 57 -17.62 -9.98 20.41
N GLY A 58 -16.72 -10.54 21.23
CA GLY A 58 -17.08 -11.32 22.40
C GLY A 58 -17.53 -10.50 23.62
N ARG A 59 -17.42 -9.17 23.57
CA ARG A 59 -17.73 -8.26 24.69
C ARG A 59 -18.74 -7.17 24.34
N TRP A 60 -18.60 -6.55 23.17
CA TRP A 60 -19.49 -5.49 22.71
C TRP A 60 -20.88 -6.03 22.36
N PRO A 61 -21.97 -5.46 22.90
CA PRO A 61 -23.32 -5.98 22.66
C PRO A 61 -23.91 -5.57 21.29
N GLY A 62 -23.36 -4.56 20.63
CA GLY A 62 -23.79 -4.10 19.31
C GLY A 62 -22.96 -4.68 18.16
N PRO A 63 -23.17 -4.20 16.93
CA PRO A 63 -22.33 -4.58 15.79
C PRO A 63 -20.88 -4.12 15.97
N LEU A 64 -19.92 -4.89 15.47
CA LEU A 64 -18.50 -4.52 15.39
C LEU A 64 -18.11 -4.34 13.92
N LEU A 65 -17.23 -3.37 13.63
CA LEU A 65 -16.58 -3.25 12.33
C LEU A 65 -15.09 -2.98 12.51
N LEU A 66 -14.27 -3.94 12.09
CA LEU A 66 -12.83 -3.76 12.00
C LEU A 66 -12.46 -3.01 10.72
N LEU A 67 -11.67 -1.94 10.86
CA LEU A 67 -11.20 -1.07 9.78
C LEU A 67 -9.67 -1.00 9.78
N PRO A 68 -8.92 -2.08 9.45
CA PRO A 68 -7.47 -2.02 9.51
C PRO A 68 -6.91 -0.86 8.68
N SER A 69 -6.12 0.03 9.31
CA SER A 69 -5.66 1.27 8.67
C SER A 69 -4.64 0.98 7.58
N ILE A 70 -4.95 1.32 6.33
CA ILE A 70 -4.08 0.99 5.19
C ILE A 70 -2.76 1.79 5.20
N LYS A 71 -2.72 2.96 5.85
CA LYS A 71 -1.49 3.73 6.09
C LYS A 71 -0.38 2.92 6.79
N ALA A 72 -0.74 1.88 7.54
CA ALA A 72 0.23 0.99 8.18
C ALA A 72 0.91 0.05 7.17
N ASN A 73 0.21 -0.40 6.13
CA ASN A 73 0.85 -1.10 5.02
C ASN A 73 -0.01 -0.96 3.75
N GLY A 74 0.50 -0.20 2.78
CA GLY A 74 -0.19 0.12 1.53
C GLY A 74 -0.23 -1.00 0.50
N SER A 75 0.19 -2.22 0.84
CA SER A 75 0.17 -3.35 -0.09
C SER A 75 -1.26 -3.74 -0.46
N LEU A 76 -1.54 -3.74 -1.78
CA LEU A 76 -2.84 -4.15 -2.32
C LEU A 76 -3.15 -5.62 -2.01
N ALA A 77 -2.14 -6.49 -1.96
CA ALA A 77 -2.31 -7.90 -1.63
C ALA A 77 -2.78 -8.08 -0.18
N LEU A 78 -2.11 -7.42 0.78
CA LEU A 78 -2.49 -7.48 2.20
C LEU A 78 -3.87 -6.87 2.43
N ARG A 79 -4.14 -5.74 1.78
CA ARG A 79 -5.47 -5.13 1.82
C ARG A 79 -6.54 -6.09 1.29
N ARG A 80 -6.29 -6.75 0.16
CA ARG A 80 -7.20 -7.73 -0.45
C ARG A 80 -7.47 -8.92 0.48
N ILE A 81 -6.45 -9.43 1.18
CA ILE A 81 -6.61 -10.51 2.17
C ILE A 81 -7.60 -10.08 3.27
N LEU A 82 -7.41 -8.90 3.84
CA LEU A 82 -8.29 -8.38 4.89
C LEU A 82 -9.70 -8.08 4.38
N THR A 83 -9.84 -7.58 3.15
CA THR A 83 -11.14 -7.39 2.49
C THR A 83 -11.87 -8.74 2.32
N LEU A 84 -11.17 -9.79 1.91
CA LEU A 84 -11.74 -11.13 1.78
C LEU A 84 -12.12 -11.74 3.14
N ALA A 85 -11.45 -11.33 4.22
CA ALA A 85 -11.83 -11.67 5.59
C ALA A 85 -13.05 -10.88 6.11
N GLY A 86 -13.60 -9.95 5.31
CA GLY A 86 -14.77 -9.15 5.67
C GLY A 86 -14.46 -7.85 6.41
N ALA A 87 -13.18 -7.52 6.62
CA ALA A 87 -12.79 -6.26 7.25
C ALA A 87 -13.04 -5.07 6.31
N GLY A 88 -13.43 -3.94 6.89
CA GLY A 88 -13.46 -2.67 6.16
C GLY A 88 -12.07 -2.04 6.05
N CYS A 89 -12.02 -0.74 5.82
CA CYS A 89 -10.76 -0.01 5.66
C CYS A 89 -10.85 1.43 6.17
N ASP A 90 -9.96 1.79 7.09
CA ASP A 90 -9.61 3.19 7.36
C ASP A 90 -8.64 3.67 6.28
N VAL A 91 -8.95 4.80 5.65
CA VAL A 91 -8.14 5.43 4.60
C VAL A 91 -7.91 6.91 4.90
N PHE A 92 -6.72 7.39 4.56
CA PHE A 92 -6.28 8.77 4.74
C PHE A 92 -6.04 9.44 3.38
N GLY A 93 -7.10 10.04 2.84
CA GLY A 93 -7.04 10.78 1.57
C GLY A 93 -7.24 9.93 0.29
N PRO A 94 -7.04 10.53 -0.89
CA PRO A 94 -7.52 9.98 -2.16
C PRO A 94 -6.77 8.73 -2.63
N GLY A 95 -5.46 8.63 -2.39
CA GLY A 95 -4.66 7.49 -2.82
C GLY A 95 -5.03 6.20 -2.08
N GLU A 96 -5.18 6.30 -0.77
CA GLU A 96 -5.61 5.19 0.08
C GLU A 96 -7.07 4.79 -0.19
N PHE A 97 -7.95 5.77 -0.42
CA PHE A 97 -9.33 5.52 -0.84
C PHE A 97 -9.38 4.71 -2.15
N GLU A 98 -8.57 5.08 -3.14
CA GLU A 98 -8.46 4.35 -4.40
C GLU A 98 -7.89 2.93 -4.21
N ALA A 99 -6.87 2.76 -3.37
CA ALA A 99 -6.31 1.44 -3.06
C ALA A 99 -7.35 0.51 -2.40
N ALA A 100 -8.17 1.03 -1.48
CA ALA A 100 -9.26 0.28 -0.86
C ALA A 100 -10.31 -0.18 -1.89
N LEU A 101 -10.69 0.70 -2.83
CA LEU A 101 -11.62 0.36 -3.90
C LEU A 101 -11.05 -0.68 -4.87
N ARG A 102 -9.80 -0.52 -5.31
CA ARG A 102 -9.11 -1.44 -6.25
C ARG A 102 -8.97 -2.86 -5.70
N THR A 103 -8.93 -3.00 -4.39
CA THR A 103 -8.83 -4.30 -3.70
C THR A 103 -10.22 -4.90 -3.39
N GLY A 104 -11.28 -4.22 -3.84
CA GLY A 104 -12.66 -4.69 -3.73
C GLY A 104 -13.28 -4.47 -2.35
N THR A 105 -12.77 -3.53 -1.55
CA THR A 105 -13.40 -3.17 -0.27
C THR A 105 -14.75 -2.53 -0.58
N PRO A 106 -15.87 -3.05 -0.03
CA PRO A 106 -17.18 -2.43 -0.21
C PRO A 106 -17.14 -0.97 0.26
N PRO A 107 -17.55 0.01 -0.56
CA PRO A 107 -17.42 1.42 -0.21
C PRO A 107 -18.06 1.79 1.13
N GLU A 108 -19.20 1.19 1.47
CA GLU A 108 -19.90 1.37 2.74
C GLU A 108 -19.09 0.90 3.97
N LEU A 109 -18.08 0.05 3.76
CA LEU A 109 -17.13 -0.41 4.77
C LEU A 109 -15.84 0.44 4.80
N ILE A 110 -15.76 1.52 4.02
CA ILE A 110 -14.62 2.45 4.03
C ILE A 110 -14.92 3.65 4.93
N SER A 111 -13.96 3.99 5.81
CA SER A 111 -13.92 5.22 6.60
C SER A 111 -12.89 6.17 5.98
N LEU A 112 -13.35 7.27 5.38
CA LEU A 112 -12.48 8.32 4.83
C LEU A 112 -12.10 9.33 5.92
N ASN A 113 -10.91 9.16 6.46
CA ASN A 113 -10.25 10.06 7.40
C ASN A 113 -9.36 11.10 6.70
N GLY A 114 -8.68 11.91 7.51
CA GLY A 114 -7.63 12.84 7.12
C GLY A 114 -8.11 14.27 6.84
N PRO A 115 -7.29 15.30 7.07
CA PRO A 115 -7.70 16.68 6.89
C PRO A 115 -7.70 17.08 5.41
N MET A 116 -8.30 18.23 5.11
CA MET A 116 -8.25 18.90 3.79
C MET A 116 -8.89 18.06 2.66
N LYS A 117 -10.00 17.37 2.95
CA LYS A 117 -10.74 16.63 1.93
C LYS A 117 -11.30 17.59 0.89
N THR A 118 -10.93 17.41 -0.37
CA THR A 118 -11.44 18.25 -1.46
C THR A 118 -12.90 17.92 -1.76
N GLN A 119 -13.65 18.89 -2.29
CA GLN A 119 -15.04 18.65 -2.69
C GLN A 119 -15.16 17.46 -3.64
N GLY A 120 -14.29 17.35 -4.66
CA GLY A 120 -14.33 16.23 -5.60
C GLY A 120 -14.07 14.85 -4.96
N LEU A 121 -13.23 14.79 -3.92
CA LEU A 121 -13.04 13.56 -3.14
C LEU A 121 -14.31 13.21 -2.35
N LEU A 122 -14.93 14.20 -1.70
CA LEU A 122 -16.16 14.01 -0.94
C LEU A 122 -17.33 13.60 -1.85
N GLU A 123 -17.52 14.25 -3.00
CA GLU A 123 -18.54 13.88 -3.99
C GLU A 123 -18.39 12.41 -4.41
N ARG A 124 -17.16 11.97 -4.66
CA ARG A 124 -16.88 10.57 -5.01
C ARG A 124 -17.20 9.63 -3.86
N ALA A 125 -16.76 9.95 -2.64
CA ALA A 125 -17.02 9.15 -1.45
C ALA A 125 -18.53 9.01 -1.19
N ILE A 126 -19.28 10.10 -1.27
CA ILE A 126 -20.74 10.13 -1.07
C ILE A 126 -21.46 9.33 -2.17
N ARG A 127 -21.07 9.50 -3.43
CA ARG A 127 -21.67 8.76 -4.56
C ARG A 127 -21.52 7.25 -4.38
N LEU A 128 -20.35 6.81 -3.90
CA LEU A 128 -20.05 5.40 -3.64
C LEU A 128 -20.65 4.90 -2.32
N GLY A 129 -20.96 5.78 -1.37
CA GLY A 129 -21.57 5.44 -0.09
C GLY A 129 -20.58 5.22 1.06
N ALA A 130 -19.35 5.74 0.94
CA ALA A 130 -18.36 5.68 2.02
C ALA A 130 -18.69 6.62 3.17
N ARG A 131 -18.24 6.25 4.39
CA ARG A 131 -18.34 7.11 5.58
C ARG A 131 -17.24 8.17 5.53
N ILE A 132 -17.58 9.40 5.92
CA ILE A 132 -16.64 10.52 5.97
C ILE A 132 -16.43 10.91 7.43
N THR A 133 -15.19 10.88 7.91
CA THR A 133 -14.85 11.38 9.23
C THR A 133 -14.27 12.78 9.10
N LEU A 134 -15.00 13.80 9.56
CA LEU A 134 -14.63 15.20 9.46
C LEU A 134 -13.60 15.56 10.55
N ASP A 135 -12.47 16.12 10.14
CA ASP A 135 -11.32 16.44 11.02
C ASP A 135 -11.34 17.89 11.51
N ASP A 136 -12.09 18.77 10.83
CA ASP A 136 -12.23 20.20 11.09
C ASP A 136 -13.69 20.63 10.91
N ILE A 137 -14.12 21.67 11.65
CA ILE A 137 -15.50 22.16 11.59
C ILE A 137 -15.87 22.74 10.22
N GLY A 138 -14.89 23.34 9.52
CA GLY A 138 -15.06 23.88 8.18
C GLY A 138 -15.33 22.81 7.12
N GLU A 139 -14.98 21.54 7.38
CA GLU A 139 -15.30 20.45 6.45
C GLU A 139 -16.81 20.16 6.37
N LEU A 140 -17.62 20.59 7.35
CA LEU A 140 -19.09 20.46 7.29
C LEU A 140 -19.68 21.17 6.06
N GLU A 141 -19.23 22.39 5.77
CA GLU A 141 -19.71 23.16 4.62
C GLU A 141 -19.31 22.50 3.29
N ILE A 142 -18.08 21.98 3.22
CA ILE A 142 -17.57 21.29 2.04
C ILE A 142 -18.33 19.97 1.83
N ALA A 143 -18.60 19.22 2.90
CA ALA A 143 -19.39 18.00 2.86
C ALA A 143 -20.84 18.25 2.44
N ALA A 144 -21.46 19.33 2.93
CA ALA A 144 -22.81 19.71 2.55
C ALA A 144 -22.88 20.12 1.07
N ALA A 145 -21.91 20.91 0.59
CA ALA A 145 -21.81 21.27 -0.82
C ALA A 145 -21.62 20.03 -1.71
N ALA A 146 -20.75 19.09 -1.31
CA ALA A 146 -20.54 17.84 -2.03
C ALA A 146 -21.80 16.96 -2.03
N SER A 147 -22.51 16.86 -0.91
CA SER A 147 -23.78 16.13 -0.78
C SER A 147 -24.86 16.67 -1.72
N SER A 148 -25.01 18.00 -1.76
CA SER A 148 -25.92 18.69 -2.67
C SER A 148 -25.55 18.46 -4.14
N ALA A 149 -24.25 18.55 -4.47
CA ALA A 149 -23.76 18.33 -5.83
C ALA A 149 -24.04 16.93 -6.39
N VAL A 150 -24.15 15.91 -5.52
CA VAL A 150 -24.43 14.52 -5.91
C VAL A 150 -25.86 14.05 -5.59
N ASP A 151 -26.72 14.95 -5.10
CA ASP A 151 -28.11 14.67 -4.71
C ASP A 151 -28.24 13.43 -3.78
N ARG A 152 -27.34 13.35 -2.78
CA ARG A 152 -27.32 12.22 -1.85
C ARG A 152 -26.82 12.67 -0.48
N ARG A 153 -27.52 12.24 0.57
CA ARG A 153 -27.13 12.52 1.95
C ARG A 153 -25.79 11.87 2.30
N ALA A 154 -24.86 12.64 2.84
CA ALA A 154 -23.54 12.16 3.25
C ALA A 154 -23.57 11.60 4.68
N LYS A 155 -23.05 10.39 4.87
CA LYS A 155 -22.83 9.84 6.22
C LYS A 155 -21.54 10.39 6.79
N VAL A 156 -21.65 11.16 7.87
CA VAL A 156 -20.53 11.87 8.48
C VAL A 156 -20.38 11.54 9.96
N ARG A 157 -19.12 11.51 10.40
CA ARG A 157 -18.73 11.52 11.81
C ARG A 157 -17.88 12.74 12.09
N LEU A 158 -17.95 13.23 13.32
CA LEU A 158 -17.02 14.25 13.80
C LEU A 158 -15.87 13.54 14.50
N ARG A 159 -14.64 13.77 14.05
CA ARG A 159 -13.47 13.37 14.81
C ARG A 159 -13.28 14.34 15.94
N ILE A 160 -13.52 13.87 17.16
CA ILE A 160 -13.31 14.66 18.36
C ILE A 160 -11.85 14.61 18.78
N ARG A 161 -11.44 15.60 19.57
CA ARG A 161 -10.18 15.58 20.29
C ARG A 161 -10.43 15.45 21.79
N PRO A 162 -10.34 14.24 22.36
CA PRO A 162 -10.48 14.03 23.81
C PRO A 162 -9.56 14.93 24.61
N GLU A 163 -9.98 15.31 25.82
CA GLU A 163 -9.20 16.17 26.70
C GLU A 163 -8.07 15.42 27.38
N LEU A 164 -8.30 14.16 27.77
CA LEU A 164 -7.34 13.31 28.51
C LEU A 164 -6.77 14.06 29.74
N SER A 165 -7.64 14.78 30.45
CA SER A 165 -7.25 15.72 31.49
C SER A 165 -6.62 15.08 32.73
N GLY A 166 -6.84 13.78 32.96
CA GLY A 166 -6.28 12.94 34.01
C GLY A 166 -4.96 12.27 33.64
N GLN A 167 -4.61 12.19 32.35
CA GLN A 167 -3.39 11.53 31.89
C GLN A 167 -2.12 12.34 32.17
N ARG A 168 -1.43 11.98 33.26
CA ARG A 168 -0.18 12.61 33.71
C ARG A 168 1.07 11.76 33.45
N SER A 169 0.91 10.54 32.98
CA SER A 169 2.02 9.69 32.55
C SER A 169 2.76 10.32 31.37
N VAL A 170 4.05 10.02 31.25
CA VAL A 170 4.89 10.50 30.15
C VAL A 170 4.43 9.86 28.85
N SER A 171 4.26 10.67 27.80
CA SER A 171 3.94 10.20 26.47
C SER A 171 5.10 9.45 25.84
N GLU A 172 4.84 8.24 25.35
CA GLU A 172 5.82 7.47 24.58
C GLU A 172 6.06 8.05 23.17
N MET A 173 5.22 8.98 22.71
CA MET A 173 5.42 9.72 21.45
C MET A 173 6.20 11.02 21.64
N SER A 174 6.62 11.35 22.87
CA SER A 174 7.25 12.63 23.20
C SER A 174 8.75 12.46 23.49
N PRO A 175 9.63 12.88 22.58
CA PRO A 175 11.06 12.91 22.86
C PRO A 175 11.44 13.89 23.99
N ALA A 176 10.62 14.93 24.18
CA ALA A 176 10.81 15.93 25.23
C ALA A 176 10.29 15.47 26.61
N GLY A 177 9.62 14.31 26.70
CA GLY A 177 9.12 13.77 27.96
C GLY A 177 7.84 14.43 28.50
N ASP A 178 7.12 15.20 27.67
CA ASP A 178 5.79 15.72 28.03
C ASP A 178 4.79 14.64 28.46
N SER A 179 3.82 15.01 29.30
CA SER A 179 2.72 14.12 29.65
C SER A 179 1.84 13.79 28.43
N ILE A 180 1.08 12.70 28.49
CA ILE A 180 0.12 12.33 27.44
C ILE A 180 -0.87 13.48 27.18
N HIS A 181 -1.42 14.11 28.23
CA HIS A 181 -2.30 15.26 28.09
C HIS A 181 -1.66 16.41 27.28
N GLU A 182 -0.45 16.82 27.67
CA GLU A 182 0.27 17.92 27.00
C GLU A 182 0.65 17.57 25.56
N ALA A 183 1.11 16.33 25.34
CA ALA A 183 1.50 15.85 24.02
C ALA A 183 0.29 15.76 23.08
N PHE A 184 -0.84 15.23 23.56
CA PHE A 184 -2.07 15.10 22.78
C PHE A 184 -2.67 16.47 22.44
N LYS A 185 -2.57 17.47 23.33
CA LYS A 185 -3.04 18.84 23.05
C LYS A 185 -2.29 19.55 21.91
N ARG A 186 -1.07 19.12 21.59
CA ARG A 186 -0.31 19.63 20.44
C ARG A 186 -0.62 18.87 19.14
N TYR A 187 -1.38 17.78 19.22
CA TYR A 187 -1.79 17.02 18.06
C TYR A 187 -2.85 17.81 17.27
N LYS A 188 -2.58 17.97 15.97
CA LYS A 188 -3.40 18.83 15.09
C LYS A 188 -4.76 18.25 14.74
N ALA A 189 -4.92 16.93 14.84
CA ALA A 189 -6.04 16.24 14.22
C ALA A 189 -7.21 16.09 15.18
N GLY A 190 -8.41 16.19 14.63
CA GLY A 190 -9.66 16.21 15.38
C GLY A 190 -10.09 17.62 15.78
N ILE A 191 -11.40 17.79 15.85
CA ILE A 191 -12.09 19.03 16.17
C ILE A 191 -12.00 19.28 17.68
N PRO A 192 -11.57 20.47 18.12
CA PRO A 192 -11.62 20.86 19.52
C PRO A 192 -13.02 20.71 20.11
N THR A 193 -13.11 20.26 21.36
CA THR A 193 -14.39 20.06 22.06
C THR A 193 -15.23 21.33 22.07
N GLU A 194 -14.61 22.48 22.32
CA GLU A 194 -15.27 23.79 22.31
C GLU A 194 -15.95 24.13 20.98
N ASP A 195 -15.35 23.74 19.85
CA ASP A 195 -15.89 24.01 18.51
C ASP A 195 -17.06 23.07 18.20
N ILE A 196 -17.00 21.82 18.66
CA ILE A 196 -18.12 20.87 18.56
C ILE A 196 -19.30 21.37 19.38
N LEU A 197 -19.05 21.82 20.62
CA LEU A 197 -20.10 22.33 21.51
C LEU A 197 -20.68 23.67 21.04
N ALA A 198 -19.95 24.44 20.24
CA ALA A 198 -20.41 25.67 19.63
C ALA A 198 -21.34 25.47 18.41
N LEU A 199 -21.47 24.24 17.90
CA LEU A 199 -22.33 23.95 16.75
C LEU A 199 -23.80 24.33 17.01
N GLU A 200 -24.38 25.08 16.07
CA GLU A 200 -25.77 25.52 16.16
C GLU A 200 -26.72 24.68 15.31
N SER A 201 -26.23 24.10 14.21
CA SER A 201 -27.02 23.26 13.30
C SER A 201 -26.11 22.32 12.52
N ILE A 202 -26.69 21.27 11.96
CA ILE A 202 -26.07 20.37 10.98
C ILE A 202 -26.91 20.45 9.71
N ASP A 203 -26.26 20.58 8.55
CA ASP A 203 -26.95 20.64 7.27
C ASP A 203 -27.81 19.38 7.03
N PRO A 204 -29.07 19.48 6.57
CA PRO A 204 -29.93 18.31 6.33
C PRO A 204 -29.38 17.29 5.33
N GLY A 205 -28.51 17.73 4.40
CA GLY A 205 -27.74 16.87 3.50
C GLY A 205 -26.69 16.01 4.21
N LEU A 206 -26.44 16.24 5.49
CA LEU A 206 -25.55 15.45 6.31
C LEU A 206 -26.33 14.55 7.29
N GLU A 207 -25.91 13.30 7.37
CA GLU A 207 -26.31 12.33 8.38
C GLU A 207 -25.17 12.20 9.38
N LEU A 208 -25.27 12.93 10.50
CA LEU A 208 -24.34 12.78 11.60
C LEU A 208 -24.59 11.43 12.28
N CYS A 209 -23.85 10.39 11.88
CA CYS A 209 -24.05 9.03 12.35
C CYS A 209 -23.33 8.74 13.68
N GLY A 210 -22.37 9.57 14.07
CA GLY A 210 -21.73 9.52 15.38
C GLY A 210 -20.38 10.22 15.41
N LEU A 211 -19.46 9.69 16.22
CA LEU A 211 -18.19 10.34 16.57
C LEU A 211 -17.01 9.38 16.40
N HIS A 212 -15.83 9.97 16.19
CA HIS A 212 -14.55 9.28 16.11
C HIS A 212 -13.54 9.90 17.06
N PHE A 213 -12.66 9.12 17.66
CA PHE A 213 -11.41 9.63 18.18
C PHE A 213 -10.25 8.71 17.83
N HIS A 214 -9.05 9.25 17.81
CA HIS A 214 -7.83 8.45 17.72
C HIS A 214 -6.75 9.09 18.58
N ILE A 215 -6.29 8.37 19.59
CA ILE A 215 -5.31 8.88 20.56
C ILE A 215 -3.85 8.66 20.13
N GLY A 216 -3.59 7.96 19.01
CA GLY A 216 -2.22 7.59 18.64
C GLY A 216 -1.59 6.60 19.61
N ARG A 217 -0.25 6.46 19.56
CA ARG A 217 0.49 5.49 20.41
C ARG A 217 1.12 6.18 21.63
N HIS A 218 0.35 6.97 22.37
CA HIS A 218 0.82 7.66 23.58
C HIS A 218 1.17 6.73 24.76
N SER A 219 0.44 5.61 24.91
CA SER A 219 0.69 4.56 25.90
C SER A 219 0.14 3.21 25.41
N ALA A 220 0.70 2.11 25.90
CA ALA A 220 0.15 0.76 25.71
C ALA A 220 -0.91 0.43 26.78
N ASP A 221 -1.13 1.33 27.73
CA ASP A 221 -2.10 1.17 28.82
C ASP A 221 -3.53 1.37 28.31
N PRO A 222 -4.41 0.34 28.40
CA PRO A 222 -5.82 0.46 28.04
C PRO A 222 -6.58 1.55 28.79
N GLU A 223 -6.14 1.95 29.98
CA GLU A 223 -6.80 3.00 30.78
C GLU A 223 -6.80 4.37 30.06
N VAL A 224 -5.85 4.62 29.15
CA VAL A 224 -5.86 5.84 28.34
C VAL A 224 -7.07 5.90 27.41
N TRP A 225 -7.51 4.75 26.87
CA TRP A 225 -8.74 4.68 26.07
C TRP A 225 -9.98 4.81 26.95
N VAL A 226 -9.98 4.27 28.16
CA VAL A 226 -11.09 4.42 29.11
C VAL A 226 -11.35 5.90 29.43
N GLU A 227 -10.28 6.69 29.58
CA GLU A 227 -10.40 8.13 29.77
C GLU A 227 -10.89 8.85 28.51
N ALA A 228 -10.38 8.50 27.33
CA ALA A 228 -10.88 9.03 26.06
C ALA A 228 -12.38 8.74 25.85
N VAL A 229 -12.83 7.56 26.28
CA VAL A 229 -14.24 7.16 26.28
C VAL A 229 -15.07 8.06 27.21
N ALA A 230 -14.56 8.42 28.38
CA ALA A 230 -15.29 9.33 29.28
C ALA A 230 -15.52 10.70 28.62
N ASP A 231 -14.50 11.26 27.96
CA ASP A 231 -14.62 12.52 27.22
C ASP A 231 -15.60 12.39 26.04
N LEU A 232 -15.51 11.28 25.29
CA LEU A 232 -16.43 10.97 24.19
C LEU A 232 -17.89 10.97 24.66
N ILE A 233 -18.19 10.30 25.77
CA ILE A 233 -19.56 10.21 26.30
C ILE A 233 -20.10 11.59 26.69
N GLY A 234 -19.28 12.44 27.32
CA GLY A 234 -19.67 13.82 27.65
C GLY A 234 -20.00 14.65 26.40
N ILE A 235 -19.25 14.46 25.31
CA ILE A 235 -19.54 15.16 24.04
C ILE A 235 -20.83 14.62 23.39
N ILE A 236 -21.08 13.31 23.44
CA ILE A 236 -22.34 12.73 22.94
C ILE A 236 -23.53 13.28 23.71
N GLU A 237 -23.45 13.35 25.06
CA GLU A 237 -24.50 13.91 25.90
C GLU A 237 -24.86 15.34 25.47
N ALA A 238 -23.85 16.20 25.34
CA ALA A 238 -24.06 17.59 24.93
C ALA A 238 -24.66 17.71 23.51
N LEU A 239 -24.22 16.88 22.55
CA LEU A 239 -24.79 16.87 21.21
C LEU A 239 -26.25 16.39 21.20
N ARG A 240 -26.61 15.44 22.06
CA ARG A 240 -27.99 14.96 22.21
C ARG A 240 -28.92 16.01 22.81
N GLU A 241 -28.43 16.80 23.75
CA GLU A 241 -29.18 17.94 24.30
C GLU A 241 -29.38 19.04 23.26
N ARG A 242 -28.39 19.23 22.37
CA ARG A 242 -28.38 20.28 21.36
C ARG A 242 -29.22 19.94 20.12
N PHE A 243 -29.13 18.70 19.64
CA PHE A 243 -29.74 18.27 18.38
C PHE A 243 -30.85 17.26 18.65
N GLU A 244 -32.09 17.72 18.58
CA GLU A 244 -33.27 16.87 18.78
C GLU A 244 -33.25 15.68 17.81
N GLY A 245 -33.41 14.47 18.36
CA GLY A 245 -33.40 13.23 17.58
C GLY A 245 -32.01 12.68 17.26
N PHE A 246 -30.92 13.37 17.64
CA PHE A 246 -29.59 12.80 17.52
C PHE A 246 -29.41 11.65 18.53
N SER A 247 -28.95 10.51 18.02
CA SER A 247 -28.44 9.39 18.79
C SER A 247 -27.33 8.75 17.95
N PRO A 248 -26.14 8.49 18.51
CA PRO A 248 -25.07 7.91 17.73
C PRO A 248 -25.46 6.48 17.31
N THR A 249 -25.24 6.18 16.05
CA THR A 249 -25.38 4.83 15.48
C THR A 249 -24.02 4.16 15.27
N GLU A 250 -22.94 4.96 15.28
CA GLU A 250 -21.57 4.53 15.01
C GLU A 250 -20.62 5.25 15.96
N LEU A 251 -19.75 4.51 16.65
CA LEU A 251 -18.66 5.07 17.44
C LEU A 251 -17.35 4.43 17.02
N ASP A 252 -16.38 5.26 16.70
CA ASP A 252 -15.07 4.82 16.25
C ASP A 252 -14.01 5.27 17.23
N ILE A 253 -13.34 4.30 17.84
CA ILE A 253 -12.31 4.55 18.85
C ILE A 253 -10.90 4.54 18.25
N GLY A 254 -10.80 4.50 16.93
CA GLY A 254 -9.58 4.57 16.17
C GLY A 254 -8.64 3.40 16.43
N GLY A 255 -7.35 3.63 16.15
CA GLY A 255 -6.26 2.69 16.44
C GLY A 255 -5.36 3.12 17.60
N GLY A 256 -4.08 2.76 17.50
CA GLY A 256 -3.06 3.05 18.51
C GLY A 256 -2.66 1.83 19.34
N PHE A 257 -3.27 0.67 19.07
CA PHE A 257 -2.96 -0.58 19.73
C PHE A 257 -1.52 -1.05 19.42
N PRO A 258 -0.79 -1.55 20.43
CA PRO A 258 0.57 -2.07 20.26
C PRO A 258 0.57 -3.46 19.61
N VAL A 259 1.75 -3.92 19.21
CA VAL A 259 2.02 -5.35 18.93
C VAL A 259 2.70 -5.98 20.14
N PRO A 260 2.67 -7.31 20.33
CA PRO A 260 3.26 -7.95 21.51
C PRO A 260 4.72 -7.54 21.75
N ARG A 261 5.54 -7.52 20.69
CA ARG A 261 6.93 -7.03 20.72
C ARG A 261 7.03 -5.60 20.17
N ASP A 262 6.29 -4.66 20.76
CA ASP A 262 6.18 -3.29 20.25
C ASP A 262 7.55 -2.57 20.18
N PRO A 263 8.08 -2.26 18.98
CA PRO A 263 9.36 -1.56 18.85
C PRO A 263 9.23 -0.07 19.18
N PHE A 264 8.00 0.45 19.24
CA PHE A 264 7.68 1.87 19.35
C PHE A 264 8.39 2.57 20.52
N GLY A 265 9.06 3.68 20.20
CA GLY A 265 9.66 4.57 21.18
C GLY A 265 10.82 3.97 21.99
N ARG A 266 11.28 2.74 21.71
CA ARG A 266 12.27 2.03 22.55
C ARG A 266 13.66 2.69 22.61
N LEU A 267 13.96 3.62 21.70
CA LEU A 267 15.17 4.45 21.78
C LEU A 267 14.99 5.70 22.67
N LEU A 268 13.77 6.02 23.09
CA LEU A 268 13.51 7.17 23.97
C LEU A 268 13.86 6.85 25.43
N PRO A 269 14.34 7.84 26.22
CA PRO A 269 14.73 7.62 27.61
C PRO A 269 13.66 6.96 28.48
N GLN A 270 12.39 7.34 28.31
CA GLN A 270 11.27 6.80 29.08
C GLN A 270 10.92 5.34 28.77
N ARG A 271 11.42 4.79 27.66
CA ARG A 271 11.14 3.42 27.19
C ARG A 271 12.39 2.55 27.15
N ARG A 272 13.58 3.14 27.12
CA ARG A 272 14.87 2.44 27.03
C ARG A 272 15.11 1.46 28.18
N GLU A 273 14.59 1.76 29.36
CA GLU A 273 14.70 0.91 30.56
C GLU A 273 13.42 0.11 30.86
N ALA A 274 12.39 0.22 30.02
CA ALA A 274 11.14 -0.52 30.22
C ALA A 274 11.41 -2.03 30.10
N ALA A 275 10.75 -2.81 30.94
CA ALA A 275 10.80 -4.27 30.85
C ALA A 275 10.36 -4.72 29.45
N GLU A 276 10.98 -5.78 28.93
CA GLU A 276 10.61 -6.37 27.64
C GLU A 276 9.32 -7.22 27.73
N ASP A 277 8.48 -6.97 28.74
CA ASP A 277 7.20 -7.65 28.88
C ASP A 277 6.35 -7.41 27.62
N PRO A 278 5.58 -8.43 27.17
CA PRO A 278 4.70 -8.28 26.03
C PRO A 278 3.70 -7.15 26.26
N ALA A 279 3.48 -6.32 25.25
CA ALA A 279 2.45 -5.29 25.32
C ALA A 279 1.05 -5.92 25.42
N PRO A 280 0.06 -5.24 26.05
CA PRO A 280 -1.29 -5.77 26.18
C PRO A 280 -1.92 -6.10 24.82
N GLY A 281 -2.57 -7.26 24.75
CA GLY A 281 -3.24 -7.73 23.54
C GLY A 281 -4.65 -7.17 23.36
N PRO A 282 -5.31 -7.40 22.21
CA PRO A 282 -6.67 -6.92 21.95
C PRO A 282 -7.70 -7.29 23.03
N ALA A 283 -7.54 -8.45 23.68
CA ALA A 283 -8.42 -8.91 24.76
C ALA A 283 -8.38 -8.02 26.01
N GLU A 284 -7.23 -7.46 26.36
CA GLU A 284 -7.06 -6.56 27.51
C GLU A 284 -7.66 -5.19 27.21
N PHE A 285 -7.41 -4.67 26.00
CA PHE A 285 -8.07 -3.46 25.52
C PHE A 285 -9.59 -3.60 25.50
N ALA A 286 -10.12 -4.69 24.93
CA ALA A 286 -11.55 -4.93 24.89
C ALA A 286 -12.15 -5.08 26.30
N ALA A 287 -11.43 -5.68 27.25
CA ALA A 287 -11.86 -5.85 28.63
C ALA A 287 -11.98 -4.51 29.39
N ALA A 288 -11.14 -3.53 29.07
CA ALA A 288 -11.21 -2.20 29.67
C ALA A 288 -12.23 -1.29 28.95
N ILE A 289 -12.21 -1.27 27.62
CA ILE A 289 -12.93 -0.29 26.81
C ILE A 289 -14.43 -0.61 26.71
N CYS A 290 -14.81 -1.87 26.43
CA CYS A 290 -16.22 -2.21 26.19
C CYS A 290 -17.11 -1.89 27.41
N PRO A 291 -16.75 -2.29 28.66
CA PRO A 291 -17.56 -1.94 29.82
C PRO A 291 -17.66 -0.44 30.07
N ALA A 292 -16.61 0.33 29.77
CA ALA A 292 -16.61 1.77 29.90
C ALA A 292 -17.58 2.43 28.92
N LEU A 293 -17.55 2.00 27.64
CA LEU A 293 -18.49 2.45 26.60
C LEU A 293 -19.93 2.08 26.94
N GLU A 294 -20.18 0.81 27.30
CA GLU A 294 -21.53 0.32 27.64
C GLU A 294 -22.15 1.12 28.79
N LYS A 295 -21.39 1.27 29.89
CA LYS A 295 -21.84 2.03 31.06
C LYS A 295 -22.04 3.50 30.70
N GLY A 296 -21.11 4.09 29.95
CA GLY A 296 -21.17 5.48 29.52
C GLY A 296 -22.41 5.77 28.68
N LEU A 297 -22.64 4.98 27.63
CA LEU A 297 -23.79 5.10 26.74
C LEU A 297 -25.12 4.89 27.47
N ALA A 298 -25.21 3.86 28.30
CA ALA A 298 -26.41 3.60 29.10
C ALA A 298 -26.72 4.77 30.06
N SER A 299 -25.69 5.42 30.62
CA SER A 299 -25.86 6.54 31.55
C SER A 299 -26.52 7.77 30.92
N ILE A 300 -26.33 7.96 29.60
CA ILE A 300 -26.93 9.05 28.81
C ILE A 300 -28.14 8.56 27.99
N GLY A 301 -28.65 7.36 28.27
CA GLY A 301 -29.82 6.77 27.62
C GLY A 301 -29.61 6.42 26.14
N VAL A 302 -28.42 6.02 25.72
CA VAL A 302 -28.17 5.32 24.44
C VAL A 302 -28.14 3.82 24.73
N ASP A 303 -28.82 3.01 23.92
CA ASP A 303 -28.71 1.55 23.99
C ASP A 303 -27.42 1.09 23.26
N PRO A 304 -26.41 0.54 23.96
CA PRO A 304 -25.17 0.08 23.33
C PRO A 304 -25.40 -0.95 22.20
N ALA A 305 -26.46 -1.75 22.26
CA ALA A 305 -26.77 -2.75 21.22
C ALA A 305 -27.19 -2.12 19.88
N SER A 306 -27.60 -0.85 19.89
CA SER A 306 -27.96 -0.08 18.70
C SER A 306 -26.78 0.63 18.03
N VAL A 307 -25.60 0.59 18.65
CA VAL A 307 -24.40 1.31 18.23
C VAL A 307 -23.39 0.34 17.63
N ARG A 308 -22.96 0.62 16.39
CA ARG A 308 -21.80 -0.07 15.80
C ARG A 308 -20.52 0.49 16.39
N LEU A 309 -19.71 -0.37 16.99
CA LEU A 309 -18.35 -0.03 17.41
C LEU A 309 -17.39 -0.26 16.24
N GLU A 310 -16.53 0.71 15.97
CA GLU A 310 -15.53 0.64 14.92
C GLU A 310 -14.12 0.79 15.49
N LEU A 311 -13.19 0.02 14.95
CA LEU A 311 -11.79 -0.05 15.37
C LEU A 311 -10.89 0.16 14.17
N GLU A 312 -9.88 1.03 14.28
CA GLU A 312 -8.94 1.33 13.18
C GLU A 312 -7.50 0.86 13.50
N PRO A 313 -7.26 -0.45 13.77
CA PRO A 313 -5.92 -0.90 14.11
C PRO A 313 -4.98 -0.85 12.88
N GLY A 314 -3.82 -0.22 13.06
CA GLY A 314 -2.72 -0.24 12.10
C GLY A 314 -1.64 -1.21 12.56
N ARG A 315 -0.69 -0.72 13.37
CA ARG A 315 0.47 -1.49 13.87
C ARG A 315 0.10 -2.88 14.37
N SER A 316 -0.94 -3.02 15.19
CA SER A 316 -1.38 -4.28 15.79
C SER A 316 -1.93 -5.32 14.80
N ILE A 317 -2.19 -4.95 13.54
CA ILE A 317 -2.55 -5.88 12.47
C ILE A 317 -1.32 -6.30 11.67
N TYR A 318 -0.49 -5.32 11.28
CA TYR A 318 0.58 -5.54 10.30
C TYR A 318 1.96 -5.76 10.92
N GLY A 319 2.24 -5.24 12.11
CA GLY A 319 3.59 -5.12 12.67
C GLY A 319 4.27 -6.46 12.87
N ASP A 320 3.76 -7.29 13.78
CA ASP A 320 4.25 -8.65 14.08
C ASP A 320 3.90 -9.67 12.99
N ALA A 321 3.20 -9.25 11.92
CA ALA A 321 3.00 -10.05 10.73
C ALA A 321 4.16 -9.89 9.72
N GLY A 322 5.11 -8.98 9.93
CA GLY A 322 6.21 -8.75 9.00
C GLY A 322 7.60 -8.78 9.65
N ILE A 323 8.57 -9.29 8.87
CA ILE A 323 10.00 -9.14 9.13
C ILE A 323 10.69 -8.46 7.93
N HIS A 324 11.91 -7.97 8.15
CA HIS A 324 12.79 -7.46 7.10
C HIS A 324 14.08 -8.28 7.11
N LEU A 325 14.48 -8.79 5.95
CA LEU A 325 15.73 -9.54 5.77
C LEU A 325 16.76 -8.64 5.09
N ALA A 326 18.00 -8.67 5.60
CA ALA A 326 19.13 -7.96 5.01
C ALA A 326 20.39 -8.82 5.01
N SER A 327 21.22 -8.65 3.99
CA SER A 327 22.55 -9.29 3.92
C SER A 327 23.60 -8.41 4.57
N VAL A 328 24.50 -9.01 5.33
CA VAL A 328 25.70 -8.35 5.86
C VAL A 328 26.69 -8.15 4.72
N GLY A 329 27.00 -6.91 4.41
CA GLY A 329 28.01 -6.55 3.41
C GLY A 329 29.42 -6.47 4.00
N ASN A 330 29.55 -6.02 5.24
CA ASN A 330 30.85 -5.82 5.90
C ASN A 330 30.70 -5.78 7.43
N VAL A 331 31.75 -6.16 8.15
CA VAL A 331 31.84 -5.99 9.61
C VAL A 331 33.08 -5.19 9.98
N LYS A 332 32.86 -3.92 10.32
CA LYS A 332 33.93 -2.96 10.62
C LYS A 332 34.20 -2.93 12.11
N ARG A 333 35.46 -3.15 12.51
CA ARG A 333 35.90 -3.08 13.90
C ARG A 333 36.92 -1.94 14.07
N GLN A 334 36.62 -1.03 14.99
CA GLN A 334 37.52 0.03 15.41
C GLN A 334 38.01 -0.30 16.82
N SER A 335 39.32 -0.46 16.98
CA SER A 335 39.96 -0.77 18.27
C SER A 335 40.71 0.41 18.90
N GLY A 336 40.58 1.61 18.32
CA GLY A 336 41.26 2.82 18.77
C GLY A 336 40.70 3.39 20.08
N THR A 337 40.81 4.71 20.27
CA THR A 337 40.37 5.40 21.50
C THR A 337 38.88 5.25 21.81
N SER A 338 38.07 4.92 20.82
CA SER A 338 36.65 4.60 20.98
C SER A 338 36.37 3.25 20.31
N PRO A 339 36.41 2.14 21.06
CA PRO A 339 36.08 0.83 20.52
C PRO A 339 34.66 0.80 19.97
N MET A 340 34.50 0.44 18.71
CA MET A 340 33.19 0.36 18.05
C MET A 340 33.20 -0.80 17.05
N THR A 341 32.04 -1.43 16.89
CA THR A 341 31.80 -2.45 15.86
C THR A 341 30.57 -2.01 15.08
N TRP A 342 30.66 -2.07 13.75
CA TRP A 342 29.53 -1.86 12.85
C TRP A 342 29.31 -3.10 12.01
N VAL A 343 28.06 -3.53 11.91
CA VAL A 343 27.61 -4.56 10.98
C VAL A 343 26.86 -3.84 9.87
N GLU A 344 27.54 -3.63 8.75
CA GLU A 344 27.04 -2.88 7.60
C GLU A 344 26.23 -3.82 6.70
N THR A 345 24.97 -3.48 6.43
CA THR A 345 24.01 -4.31 5.68
C THR A 345 23.64 -3.71 4.33
N ASP A 346 22.99 -4.50 3.47
CA ASP A 346 22.41 -4.02 2.21
C ASP A 346 21.07 -3.26 2.37
N SER A 347 20.59 -3.10 3.62
CA SER A 347 19.40 -2.33 3.99
C SER A 347 19.73 -0.88 4.38
N SER A 348 18.76 -0.15 4.95
CA SER A 348 18.91 1.23 5.43
C SER A 348 17.73 1.69 6.28
N ASP A 349 17.95 2.70 7.13
CA ASP A 349 16.89 3.52 7.73
C ASP A 349 15.99 4.18 6.67
N ALA A 350 16.42 4.32 5.42
CA ALA A 350 15.58 4.74 4.31
C ALA A 350 14.48 3.72 3.94
N TYR A 351 14.68 2.44 4.30
CA TYR A 351 13.71 1.36 4.12
C TYR A 351 12.97 1.02 5.43
N LEU A 352 13.59 1.34 6.56
CA LEU A 352 13.08 1.16 7.91
C LEU A 352 13.04 2.52 8.65
N PRO A 353 12.24 3.50 8.17
CA PRO A 353 12.30 4.89 8.63
C PRO A 353 11.89 5.11 10.08
N ASP A 354 11.15 4.19 10.68
CA ASP A 354 10.63 4.38 12.03
C ASP A 354 11.69 4.32 13.12
N VAL A 355 12.92 3.87 12.82
CA VAL A 355 14.05 4.06 13.73
C VAL A 355 14.24 5.55 14.05
N ASN A 356 13.97 6.42 13.08
CA ASN A 356 14.10 7.87 13.20
C ASN A 356 12.75 8.54 13.49
N LEU A 357 11.65 8.08 12.86
CA LEU A 357 10.34 8.73 13.00
C LEU A 357 9.64 8.38 14.32
N GLU A 358 9.77 7.14 14.76
CA GLU A 358 9.08 6.60 15.94
C GLU A 358 10.05 6.16 17.05
N PHE A 359 11.36 6.38 16.85
CA PHE A 359 12.41 5.96 17.77
C PHE A 359 12.36 4.46 18.04
N ASN A 360 12.06 3.69 16.99
CA ASN A 360 11.93 2.24 17.08
C ASN A 360 13.27 1.57 17.40
N ARG A 361 13.21 0.50 18.21
CA ARG A 361 14.30 -0.48 18.32
C ARG A 361 13.74 -1.87 18.07
N TRP A 362 14.08 -2.45 16.92
CA TRP A 362 13.66 -3.80 16.55
C TRP A 362 14.57 -4.86 17.17
N LEU A 363 14.01 -6.05 17.39
CA LEU A 363 14.81 -7.24 17.63
C LEU A 363 15.49 -7.65 16.32
N CYS A 364 16.81 -7.79 16.36
CA CYS A 364 17.64 -8.18 15.24
C CYS A 364 18.28 -9.54 15.52
N LEU A 365 18.10 -10.50 14.62
CA LEU A 365 18.58 -11.88 14.76
C LEU A 365 19.45 -12.25 13.55
N ALA A 366 20.50 -13.03 13.78
CA ALA A 366 21.18 -13.76 12.71
C ALA A 366 20.30 -14.94 12.26
N VAL A 367 20.02 -15.06 10.96
CA VAL A 367 19.03 -15.99 10.41
C VAL A 367 19.43 -17.46 10.60
N ASP A 368 20.71 -17.78 10.52
CA ASP A 368 21.28 -19.12 10.60
C ASP A 368 21.63 -19.57 12.03
N GLN A 369 21.54 -18.65 13.00
CA GLN A 369 21.78 -18.89 14.42
C GLN A 369 20.93 -17.97 15.32
N PRO A 370 19.59 -17.93 15.16
CA PRO A 370 18.71 -16.95 15.79
C PRO A 370 18.59 -17.10 17.31
N LEU A 371 19.06 -18.22 17.88
CA LEU A 371 19.10 -18.51 19.32
C LEU A 371 20.52 -18.49 19.89
N ALA A 372 21.54 -18.19 19.09
CA ALA A 372 22.90 -18.13 19.60
C ALA A 372 23.06 -16.97 20.59
N PRO A 373 23.78 -17.18 21.71
CA PRO A 373 24.03 -16.10 22.66
C PRO A 373 24.90 -15.00 22.01
N PRO A 374 24.72 -13.74 22.39
CA PRO A 374 25.47 -12.64 21.80
C PRO A 374 26.96 -12.73 22.18
N THR A 375 27.84 -12.57 21.19
CA THR A 375 29.31 -12.52 21.36
C THR A 375 29.88 -11.17 20.98
N ILE A 376 29.12 -10.35 20.25
CA ILE A 376 29.47 -8.98 19.88
C ILE A 376 28.36 -8.01 20.25
N LYS A 377 28.77 -6.76 20.48
CA LYS A 377 27.89 -5.60 20.54
C LYS A 377 28.27 -4.67 19.39
N ALA A 378 27.32 -4.36 18.52
CA ALA A 378 27.58 -3.59 17.30
C ALA A 378 26.39 -2.71 16.92
N ASP A 379 26.65 -1.60 16.23
CA ASP A 379 25.60 -0.88 15.52
C ASP A 379 25.34 -1.61 14.20
N VAL A 380 24.08 -2.01 13.96
CA VAL A 380 23.66 -2.53 12.67
C VAL A 380 23.28 -1.34 11.80
N THR A 381 24.01 -1.16 10.70
CA THR A 381 23.88 0.02 9.83
C THR A 381 23.48 -0.34 8.41
N GLY A 382 22.92 0.64 7.71
CA GLY A 382 22.65 0.55 6.28
C GLY A 382 23.77 1.08 5.39
N ARG A 383 23.42 1.38 4.14
CA ARG A 383 24.33 1.77 3.05
C ARG A 383 24.22 3.23 2.58
N THR A 384 23.41 4.05 3.23
CA THR A 384 23.25 5.48 2.89
C THR A 384 24.42 6.30 3.43
N CYS A 385 24.52 7.55 2.98
CA CYS A 385 25.53 8.49 3.46
C CYS A 385 25.16 9.20 4.78
N ALA A 386 24.01 8.86 5.38
CA ALA A 386 23.56 9.41 6.66
C ALA A 386 24.23 8.67 7.84
N LEU A 387 23.74 8.87 9.07
CA LEU A 387 24.13 8.03 10.20
C LEU A 387 23.74 6.56 9.95
N ASP A 388 22.54 6.35 9.37
CA ASP A 388 22.03 5.07 8.89
C ASP A 388 22.16 3.91 9.89
N VAL A 389 21.85 4.19 11.15
CA VAL A 389 21.86 3.18 12.22
C VAL A 389 20.46 2.61 12.35
N ILE A 390 20.28 1.36 11.93
CA ILE A 390 18.98 0.66 11.93
C ILE A 390 18.70 0.08 13.33
N VAL A 391 19.71 -0.56 13.94
CA VAL A 391 19.62 -1.07 15.31
C VAL A 391 20.90 -0.67 16.06
N PRO A 392 20.85 0.37 16.91
CA PRO A 392 21.99 0.75 17.72
C PRO A 392 22.21 -0.28 18.82
N ASP A 393 23.49 -0.48 19.18
CA ASP A 393 23.87 -1.36 20.29
C ASP A 393 23.23 -2.76 20.18
N ALA A 394 23.17 -3.32 18.97
CA ALA A 394 22.66 -4.67 18.74
C ALA A 394 23.58 -5.70 19.40
N GLU A 395 22.97 -6.64 20.13
CA GLU A 395 23.66 -7.78 20.73
C GLU A 395 23.46 -8.98 19.81
N LEU A 396 24.52 -9.38 19.11
CA LEU A 396 24.48 -10.41 18.08
C LEU A 396 25.53 -11.49 18.35
N PRO A 397 25.32 -12.73 17.87
CA PRO A 397 26.44 -13.65 17.67
C PRO A 397 27.43 -13.07 16.65
N GLU A 398 28.61 -13.67 16.55
CA GLU A 398 29.58 -13.30 15.53
C GLU A 398 28.96 -13.50 14.14
N VAL A 399 29.03 -12.47 13.31
CA VAL A 399 28.58 -12.49 11.91
C VAL A 399 29.70 -12.07 10.98
N GLU A 400 29.63 -12.52 9.73
CA GLU A 400 30.54 -12.18 8.65
C GLU A 400 29.80 -11.69 7.40
N ALA A 401 30.57 -11.17 6.43
CA ALA A 401 29.99 -10.73 5.17
C ALA A 401 29.38 -11.92 4.41
N GLY A 402 28.13 -11.78 3.98
CA GLY A 402 27.32 -12.84 3.38
C GLY A 402 26.27 -13.43 4.33
N ASP A 403 26.39 -13.22 5.64
CA ASP A 403 25.37 -13.64 6.60
C ASP A 403 24.08 -12.84 6.44
N LEU A 404 22.96 -13.38 6.93
CA LEU A 404 21.65 -12.75 6.88
C LEU A 404 21.20 -12.32 8.28
N LEU A 405 20.66 -11.10 8.35
CA LEU A 405 19.99 -10.57 9.52
C LEU A 405 18.48 -10.45 9.27
N ALA A 406 17.68 -10.71 10.31
CA ALA A 406 16.25 -10.51 10.33
C ALA A 406 15.86 -9.44 11.38
N PHE A 407 15.16 -8.40 10.94
CA PHE A 407 14.56 -7.38 11.80
C PHE A 407 13.07 -7.70 11.98
N LEU A 408 12.67 -8.03 13.20
CA LEU A 408 11.31 -8.44 13.50
C LEU A 408 10.36 -7.26 13.67
N ASP A 409 9.06 -7.53 13.55
CA ASP A 409 7.98 -6.57 13.84
C ASP A 409 8.02 -5.33 12.92
N THR A 410 8.38 -5.54 11.65
CA THR A 410 8.58 -4.50 10.61
C THR A 410 7.47 -4.46 9.57
N GLY A 411 6.36 -5.18 9.76
CA GLY A 411 5.29 -5.21 8.76
C GLY A 411 4.42 -3.95 8.71
N ALA A 412 4.51 -3.07 9.72
CA ALA A 412 3.82 -1.79 9.77
C ALA A 412 4.78 -0.61 9.52
N TYR A 413 4.31 0.37 8.74
CA TYR A 413 4.90 1.69 8.43
C TYR A 413 6.25 1.71 7.70
N GLN A 414 6.96 0.58 7.63
CA GLN A 414 8.29 0.56 7.01
C GLN A 414 8.21 0.70 5.49
N ASP A 415 7.57 -0.26 4.83
CA ASP A 415 7.37 -0.23 3.38
C ASP A 415 6.56 1.01 2.94
N ALA A 416 5.56 1.42 3.72
CA ALA A 416 4.76 2.62 3.46
C ALA A 416 5.55 3.94 3.60
N GLY A 417 6.50 4.00 4.53
CA GLY A 417 7.36 5.17 4.77
C GLY A 417 8.68 5.16 3.99
N SER A 418 8.98 4.07 3.28
CA SER A 418 10.25 3.89 2.57
C SER A 418 10.48 4.93 1.47
N HIS A 419 11.73 5.33 1.27
CA HIS A 419 12.09 6.39 0.33
C HIS A 419 13.42 6.16 -0.38
N ASN A 420 13.58 6.75 -1.57
CA ASN A 420 14.77 6.61 -2.42
C ASN A 420 15.91 7.58 -2.03
N PHE A 421 16.17 7.77 -0.74
CA PHE A 421 17.33 8.55 -0.31
C PHE A 421 18.61 7.90 -0.85
N ASN A 422 19.59 8.71 -1.27
CA ASN A 422 20.72 8.28 -2.10
C ASN A 422 20.36 7.56 -3.41
N SER A 423 19.16 7.78 -3.96
CA SER A 423 18.65 7.11 -5.17
C SER A 423 18.66 5.58 -5.04
N LEU A 424 18.55 5.08 -3.81
CA LEU A 424 18.50 3.64 -3.57
C LEU A 424 17.13 3.09 -4.01
N PRO A 425 17.07 2.05 -4.85
CA PRO A 425 15.80 1.41 -5.18
C PRO A 425 15.17 0.78 -3.93
N ARG A 426 13.85 0.93 -3.76
CA ARG A 426 13.13 0.34 -2.62
C ARG A 426 13.07 -1.20 -2.69
N PRO A 427 13.10 -1.88 -1.54
CA PRO A 427 13.01 -3.33 -1.46
C PRO A 427 11.68 -3.87 -1.98
N GLY A 428 11.68 -5.12 -2.43
CA GLY A 428 10.48 -5.90 -2.68
C GLY A 428 9.80 -6.40 -1.40
N THR A 429 8.57 -6.87 -1.56
CA THR A 429 7.76 -7.49 -0.51
C THR A 429 7.27 -8.85 -0.95
N VAL A 430 7.49 -9.86 -0.10
CA VAL A 430 7.03 -11.24 -0.29
C VAL A 430 5.97 -11.57 0.74
N LEU A 431 4.89 -12.20 0.27
CA LEU A 431 3.87 -12.82 1.10
C LEU A 431 4.22 -14.29 1.31
N VAL A 432 4.18 -14.75 2.55
CA VAL A 432 4.32 -16.15 2.93
C VAL A 432 2.98 -16.68 3.41
N SER A 433 2.63 -17.89 2.99
CA SER A 433 1.46 -18.62 3.50
C SER A 433 1.77 -20.12 3.56
N GLY A 434 1.78 -20.69 4.76
CA GLY A 434 2.24 -22.03 5.04
C GLY A 434 3.66 -22.24 4.52
N THR A 435 3.81 -23.10 3.51
CA THR A 435 5.09 -23.41 2.85
C THR A 435 5.26 -22.68 1.50
N GLY A 436 4.31 -21.84 1.11
CA GLY A 436 4.32 -21.05 -0.11
C GLY A 436 4.86 -19.64 0.13
N ALA A 437 5.48 -19.07 -0.91
CA ALA A 437 5.94 -17.69 -0.90
C ALA A 437 5.82 -17.05 -2.29
N GLU A 438 5.28 -15.84 -2.34
CA GLU A 438 4.94 -15.11 -3.56
C GLU A 438 5.36 -13.64 -3.45
N MET A 439 5.91 -13.08 -4.53
CA MET A 439 6.25 -11.66 -4.58
C MET A 439 4.98 -10.83 -4.80
N ILE A 440 4.64 -9.99 -3.82
CA ILE A 440 3.45 -9.11 -3.86
C ILE A 440 3.80 -7.65 -4.16
N ARG A 441 5.09 -7.32 -4.11
CA ARG A 441 5.68 -6.07 -4.59
C ARG A 441 7.09 -6.36 -5.09
N ARG A 442 7.38 -6.05 -6.35
CA ARG A 442 8.73 -6.20 -6.89
C ARG A 442 9.67 -5.16 -6.32
N HIS A 443 10.96 -5.48 -6.29
CA HIS A 443 12.01 -4.49 -6.06
C HIS A 443 11.93 -3.39 -7.12
N GLU A 444 12.25 -2.17 -6.71
CA GLU A 444 12.50 -1.11 -7.68
C GLU A 444 13.81 -1.39 -8.43
N THR A 445 13.83 -0.94 -9.66
CA THR A 445 15.01 -0.80 -10.51
C THR A 445 15.53 0.63 -10.42
N ILE A 446 16.71 0.90 -10.98
CA ILE A 446 17.20 2.28 -11.08
C ILE A 446 16.29 3.13 -11.97
N GLU A 447 15.70 2.52 -12.99
CA GLU A 447 14.74 3.16 -13.88
C GLU A 447 13.47 3.60 -13.14
N ASP A 448 12.97 2.79 -12.20
CA ASP A 448 11.82 3.19 -11.37
C ASP A 448 12.13 4.46 -10.56
N VAL A 449 13.32 4.53 -9.96
CA VAL A 449 13.77 5.67 -9.15
C VAL A 449 13.70 6.98 -9.95
N PHE A 450 14.05 6.95 -11.23
CA PHE A 450 14.11 8.12 -12.11
C PHE A 450 12.92 8.27 -13.06
N SER A 451 11.92 7.39 -13.00
CA SER A 451 10.81 7.35 -13.95
C SER A 451 9.94 8.61 -14.02
N ARG A 452 10.02 9.49 -13.01
CA ARG A 452 9.29 10.76 -12.94
C ARG A 452 10.13 11.97 -13.34
N ASP A 453 11.42 11.76 -13.58
CA ASP A 453 12.37 12.83 -13.84
C ASP A 453 12.32 13.17 -15.34
N ILE A 454 12.14 14.46 -15.64
CA ILE A 454 12.09 14.97 -17.02
C ILE A 454 13.28 15.90 -17.23
N ILE A 455 14.15 15.56 -18.18
CA ILE A 455 15.17 16.49 -18.66
C ILE A 455 14.49 17.43 -19.67
N PRO A 456 14.44 18.75 -19.44
CA PRO A 456 13.84 19.66 -20.40
C PRO A 456 14.60 19.63 -21.73
N GLY A 457 13.90 19.53 -22.87
CA GLY A 457 14.52 19.38 -24.19
C GLY A 457 15.59 20.42 -24.54
N ARG A 458 15.50 21.65 -24.01
CA ARG A 458 16.55 22.68 -24.19
C ARG A 458 17.93 22.27 -23.65
N LEU A 459 17.98 21.42 -22.62
CA LEU A 459 19.21 20.91 -22.01
C LEU A 459 19.72 19.64 -22.71
N GLU A 460 18.87 19.01 -23.53
CA GLU A 460 19.30 17.90 -24.39
C GLU A 460 20.06 18.41 -25.61
N ALA A 461 19.72 19.60 -26.12
CA ALA A 461 20.40 20.23 -27.25
C ALA A 461 21.90 20.51 -26.97
N GLU A 462 22.30 20.73 -25.71
CA GLU A 462 23.72 20.86 -25.34
C GLU A 462 24.50 19.55 -25.48
N ARG A 463 23.83 18.38 -25.52
CA ARG A 463 24.46 17.10 -25.90
C ARG A 463 24.60 16.93 -27.42
N GLU A 464 23.89 17.69 -28.25
CA GLU A 464 23.98 17.55 -29.71
C GLU A 464 25.35 17.98 -30.25
N GLU A 465 26.08 18.87 -29.56
CA GLU A 465 27.48 19.18 -29.89
C GLU A 465 28.44 18.00 -29.67
N SER A 466 28.02 16.96 -28.92
CA SER A 466 28.83 15.75 -28.65
C SER A 466 28.69 14.63 -29.72
N GLY A 467 27.88 14.85 -30.77
CA GLY A 467 27.85 13.98 -31.95
C GLY A 467 26.99 12.71 -31.84
N GLU A 468 26.13 12.58 -30.84
CA GLU A 468 25.19 11.43 -30.68
C GLU A 468 23.74 11.72 -31.07
N GLY A 469 23.42 12.90 -31.61
CA GLY A 469 22.05 13.30 -32.03
C GLY A 469 21.44 12.48 -33.18
N TRP A 470 22.18 11.51 -33.73
CA TRP A 470 21.71 10.62 -34.79
C TRP A 470 21.05 9.33 -34.26
N ARG A 471 21.11 9.07 -32.95
CA ARG A 471 20.57 7.82 -32.39
C ARG A 471 19.03 7.89 -32.28
N PRO A 472 18.31 6.83 -32.70
CA PRO A 472 16.88 6.70 -32.41
C PRO A 472 16.63 6.78 -30.90
N ARG A 473 15.64 7.59 -30.49
CA ARG A 473 15.31 7.84 -29.06
C ARG A 473 14.23 6.90 -28.53
N SER A 474 13.28 6.57 -29.38
CA SER A 474 12.15 5.68 -29.10
C SER A 474 11.58 5.17 -30.41
N ILE A 475 10.68 4.20 -30.33
CA ILE A 475 9.75 3.90 -31.42
C ILE A 475 8.64 4.95 -31.34
N ASP A 476 8.37 5.64 -32.45
CA ASP A 476 7.27 6.61 -32.53
C ASP A 476 5.94 5.89 -32.79
N HIS A 477 5.89 5.11 -33.87
CA HIS A 477 4.76 4.26 -34.22
C HIS A 477 5.24 3.02 -35.02
N VAL A 478 4.37 2.02 -35.12
CA VAL A 478 4.49 0.90 -36.06
C VAL A 478 3.38 1.00 -37.10
N ALA A 479 3.74 1.13 -38.37
CA ALA A 479 2.77 1.26 -39.45
C ALA A 479 2.30 -0.11 -39.98
N VAL A 480 0.98 -0.26 -40.12
CA VAL A 480 0.30 -1.41 -40.72
C VAL A 480 -0.46 -0.93 -41.96
N ASN A 481 -0.12 -1.50 -43.11
CA ASN A 481 -0.81 -1.18 -44.36
C ASN A 481 -2.12 -1.96 -44.47
N CYS A 482 -3.21 -1.25 -44.68
CA CYS A 482 -4.56 -1.80 -44.73
C CYS A 482 -5.19 -1.69 -46.12
N ALA A 483 -5.99 -2.69 -46.51
CA ALA A 483 -6.82 -2.68 -47.71
C ALA A 483 -8.12 -1.89 -47.51
N ASP A 484 -8.63 -1.85 -46.29
CA ASP A 484 -9.83 -1.14 -45.86
C ASP A 484 -9.59 -0.68 -44.43
N ILE A 485 -9.35 0.62 -44.24
CA ILE A 485 -9.00 1.15 -42.91
C ILE A 485 -10.15 1.00 -41.91
N ASP A 486 -11.39 1.01 -42.37
CA ASP A 486 -12.55 0.88 -41.51
C ASP A 486 -12.69 -0.56 -41.00
N GLN A 487 -12.28 -1.56 -41.79
CA GLN A 487 -12.18 -2.95 -41.34
C GLN A 487 -11.10 -3.13 -40.28
N SER A 488 -9.93 -2.52 -40.47
CA SER A 488 -8.81 -2.67 -39.54
C SER A 488 -9.08 -1.92 -38.23
N ILE A 489 -9.71 -0.74 -38.27
CA ILE A 489 -10.19 -0.05 -37.07
C ILE A 489 -11.19 -0.91 -36.28
N ARG A 490 -12.11 -1.61 -36.95
CA ARG A 490 -13.06 -2.52 -36.26
C ARG A 490 -12.34 -3.65 -35.53
N PHE A 491 -11.25 -4.17 -36.09
CA PHE A 491 -10.42 -5.16 -35.43
C PHE A 491 -9.69 -4.56 -34.22
N TYR A 492 -8.83 -3.56 -34.44
CA TYR A 492 -7.97 -3.01 -33.39
C TYR A 492 -8.77 -2.33 -32.25
N SER A 493 -9.79 -1.55 -32.58
CA SER A 493 -10.59 -0.86 -31.57
C SER A 493 -11.76 -1.70 -31.05
N GLY A 494 -12.49 -2.37 -31.95
CA GLY A 494 -13.68 -3.15 -31.56
C GLY A 494 -13.35 -4.51 -30.95
N VAL A 495 -12.45 -5.27 -31.56
CA VAL A 495 -12.10 -6.63 -31.11
C VAL A 495 -11.04 -6.60 -30.03
N LEU A 496 -9.94 -5.87 -30.21
CA LEU A 496 -8.87 -5.78 -29.22
C LEU A 496 -9.14 -4.74 -28.12
N GLY A 497 -10.04 -3.78 -28.34
CA GLY A 497 -10.43 -2.79 -27.34
C GLY A 497 -9.50 -1.58 -27.23
N LEU A 498 -8.69 -1.31 -28.26
CA LEU A 498 -7.74 -0.20 -28.26
C LEU A 498 -8.42 1.14 -28.60
N GLU A 499 -7.85 2.25 -28.11
CA GLU A 499 -8.39 3.59 -28.32
C GLU A 499 -7.91 4.20 -29.64
N ILE A 500 -8.82 4.84 -30.37
CA ILE A 500 -8.46 5.61 -31.57
C ILE A 500 -7.99 7.00 -31.11
N ARG A 501 -6.74 7.32 -31.37
CA ARG A 501 -6.13 8.61 -31.01
C ARG A 501 -6.44 9.69 -32.04
N ALA A 502 -6.26 9.37 -33.32
CA ALA A 502 -6.50 10.28 -34.43
C ALA A 502 -6.78 9.52 -35.73
N ARG A 503 -7.36 10.19 -36.72
CA ARG A 503 -7.53 9.68 -38.09
C ARG A 503 -7.65 10.82 -39.09
N GLY A 504 -7.25 10.61 -40.32
CA GLY A 504 -7.25 11.64 -41.35
C GLY A 504 -7.12 11.09 -42.77
N GLU A 505 -7.12 12.02 -43.72
CA GLU A 505 -6.82 11.76 -45.13
C GLU A 505 -5.69 12.71 -45.53
N SER A 506 -4.75 12.23 -46.34
CA SER A 506 -3.66 13.01 -46.93
C SER A 506 -3.68 12.81 -48.45
N ASP A 507 -3.33 13.85 -49.20
CA ASP A 507 -3.18 13.78 -50.65
C ASP A 507 -1.87 13.09 -51.08
N GLY A 508 -1.06 12.64 -50.11
CA GLY A 508 0.16 11.88 -50.33
C GLY A 508 1.40 12.74 -50.53
N THR A 509 1.27 14.07 -50.44
CA THR A 509 2.35 15.01 -50.77
C THR A 509 3.47 15.00 -49.73
N ASP A 510 3.12 14.92 -48.44
CA ASP A 510 4.09 14.88 -47.34
C ASP A 510 4.75 13.50 -47.23
N GLU A 511 3.98 12.43 -47.45
CA GLU A 511 4.46 11.05 -47.50
C GLU A 511 5.40 10.83 -48.70
N PHE A 512 5.16 11.49 -49.83
CA PHE A 512 6.09 11.53 -50.97
C PHE A 512 7.40 12.21 -50.59
N ALA A 513 7.36 13.33 -49.87
CA ALA A 513 8.56 14.04 -49.44
C ALA A 513 9.43 13.18 -48.49
N ILE A 514 8.81 12.30 -47.70
CA ILE A 514 9.48 11.41 -46.75
C ILE A 514 9.99 10.11 -47.43
N THR A 515 9.17 9.47 -48.27
CA THR A 515 9.42 8.13 -48.81
C THR A 515 9.98 8.10 -50.24
N GLY A 516 9.80 9.19 -50.99
CA GLY A 516 10.15 9.31 -52.41
C GLY A 516 9.27 8.49 -53.37
N ARG A 517 8.12 7.97 -52.92
CA ARG A 517 7.29 7.00 -53.67
C ARG A 517 5.93 7.57 -54.12
N GLY A 518 5.94 8.46 -55.11
CA GLY A 518 4.74 9.05 -55.75
C GLY A 518 3.75 9.79 -54.83
N GLU A 519 2.97 10.70 -55.41
CA GLU A 519 1.81 11.32 -54.74
C GLU A 519 0.64 10.33 -54.80
N ILE A 520 0.53 9.47 -53.78
CA ILE A 520 -0.59 8.53 -53.64
C ILE A 520 -1.43 9.00 -52.45
N PRO A 521 -2.70 9.38 -52.64
CA PRO A 521 -3.58 9.74 -51.53
C PRO A 521 -3.70 8.58 -50.54
N ILE A 522 -3.73 8.90 -49.25
CA ILE A 522 -3.89 7.92 -48.17
C ILE A 522 -5.00 8.31 -47.21
N ARG A 523 -5.57 7.29 -46.58
CA ARG A 523 -6.35 7.40 -45.34
C ARG A 523 -5.51 6.79 -44.23
N TRP A 524 -5.49 7.42 -43.05
CA TRP A 524 -4.71 6.91 -41.93
C TRP A 524 -5.47 7.02 -40.59
N ALA A 525 -5.09 6.18 -39.63
CA ALA A 525 -5.63 6.17 -38.28
C ALA A 525 -4.61 5.69 -37.24
N ASP A 526 -4.45 6.47 -36.17
CA ASP A 526 -3.59 6.16 -35.04
C ASP A 526 -4.37 5.43 -33.96
N ILE A 527 -3.92 4.23 -33.62
CA ILE A 527 -4.46 3.42 -32.53
C ILE A 527 -3.47 3.44 -31.36
N GLU A 528 -3.89 3.99 -30.23
CA GLU A 528 -3.08 4.07 -29.01
C GLU A 528 -3.05 2.71 -28.29
N VAL A 529 -1.86 2.21 -28.01
CA VAL A 529 -1.65 0.93 -27.29
C VAL A 529 -1.20 1.12 -25.84
N GLY A 530 -0.98 2.36 -25.39
CA GLY A 530 -0.59 2.73 -24.04
C GLY A 530 0.82 3.33 -23.98
N GLU A 531 1.07 4.15 -22.95
CA GLU A 531 2.35 4.85 -22.72
C GLU A 531 2.82 5.74 -23.90
N GLY A 532 1.89 6.14 -24.79
CA GLY A 532 2.17 7.01 -25.93
C GLY A 532 2.59 6.27 -27.21
N GLN A 533 2.57 4.94 -27.21
CA GLN A 533 2.90 4.10 -28.36
C GLN A 533 1.69 3.93 -29.29
N VAL A 534 1.95 3.92 -30.60
CA VAL A 534 0.89 3.96 -31.63
C VAL A 534 1.07 2.86 -32.68
N ILE A 535 -0.03 2.22 -33.06
CA ILE A 535 -0.15 1.50 -34.33
C ILE A 535 -0.81 2.44 -35.34
N GLU A 536 -0.09 2.78 -36.40
CA GLU A 536 -0.59 3.63 -37.49
C GLU A 536 -1.15 2.76 -38.60
N LEU A 537 -2.47 2.82 -38.85
CA LEU A 537 -3.12 2.12 -39.95
C LEU A 537 -3.11 3.01 -41.19
N ILE A 538 -2.66 2.49 -42.34
CA ILE A 538 -2.55 3.28 -43.58
C ILE A 538 -3.22 2.55 -44.75
N GLU A 539 -4.22 3.17 -45.37
CA GLU A 539 -4.87 2.72 -46.60
C GLU A 539 -4.46 3.64 -47.77
N PHE A 540 -3.92 3.07 -48.85
CA PHE A 540 -3.47 3.80 -50.05
C PHE A 540 -4.52 3.75 -51.18
N ASP A 541 -4.79 4.88 -51.84
CA ASP A 541 -5.70 4.97 -52.99
C ASP A 541 -5.01 4.59 -54.32
N GLY A 542 -4.55 3.34 -54.43
CA GLY A 542 -3.85 2.81 -55.61
C GLY A 542 -3.79 1.28 -55.69
N PRO A 543 -3.50 0.68 -56.85
CA PRO A 543 -3.51 -0.79 -57.00
C PRO A 543 -2.41 -1.43 -56.15
N ARG A 544 -2.82 -2.16 -55.11
CA ARG A 544 -1.94 -3.02 -54.31
C ARG A 544 -1.31 -4.06 -55.24
N GLN A 545 0.02 -4.05 -55.41
CA GLN A 545 0.69 -5.28 -55.81
C GLN A 545 0.72 -6.16 -54.56
N PRO A 546 0.04 -7.33 -54.56
CA PRO A 546 0.22 -8.28 -53.47
C PRO A 546 1.70 -8.65 -53.47
N ASP A 547 2.43 -8.37 -52.39
CA ASP A 547 3.75 -8.96 -52.21
C ASP A 547 3.52 -10.43 -51.83
N PRO A 548 3.82 -11.40 -52.72
CA PRO A 548 3.62 -12.82 -52.41
C PRO A 548 4.69 -13.33 -51.43
N GLY A 549 5.63 -12.48 -51.02
CA GLY A 549 6.86 -12.82 -50.30
C GLY A 549 6.76 -12.91 -48.78
N ASN A 550 5.69 -12.43 -48.13
CA ASN A 550 5.58 -12.50 -46.67
C ASN A 550 5.06 -13.87 -46.18
N ARG A 551 5.74 -14.95 -46.63
CA ARG A 551 5.47 -16.34 -46.22
C ARG A 551 6.46 -16.89 -45.21
N ASN A 552 7.36 -16.05 -44.70
CA ASN A 552 8.19 -16.37 -43.55
C ASN A 552 7.84 -15.37 -42.45
N ASP A 553 7.26 -15.87 -41.37
CA ASP A 553 6.65 -15.17 -40.23
C ASP A 553 7.65 -14.33 -39.39
N GLN A 554 8.44 -13.45 -40.03
CA GLN A 554 9.56 -12.73 -39.39
C GLN A 554 9.21 -11.33 -38.89
N VAL A 555 8.06 -10.77 -39.27
CA VAL A 555 7.62 -9.44 -38.83
C VAL A 555 6.19 -9.54 -38.30
N HIS A 556 6.02 -9.32 -37.01
CA HIS A 556 4.73 -9.29 -36.32
C HIS A 556 4.65 -8.08 -35.38
N VAL A 557 3.44 -7.68 -35.01
CA VAL A 557 3.20 -6.68 -33.95
C VAL A 557 2.91 -7.42 -32.65
N ALA A 558 3.74 -7.24 -31.63
CA ALA A 558 3.56 -7.90 -30.33
C ALA A 558 2.85 -6.97 -29.33
N LEU A 559 1.75 -7.43 -28.75
CA LEU A 559 0.93 -6.69 -27.80
C LEU A 559 0.85 -7.41 -26.45
N ARG A 560 1.02 -6.65 -25.37
CA ARG A 560 0.79 -7.19 -24.02
C ARG A 560 -0.69 -7.17 -23.68
N VAL A 561 -1.18 -8.26 -23.11
CA VAL A 561 -2.57 -8.43 -22.70
C VAL A 561 -2.67 -8.90 -21.25
N GLY A 562 -3.70 -8.44 -20.55
CA GLY A 562 -3.94 -8.86 -19.16
C GLY A 562 -4.48 -10.29 -19.03
N ASP A 563 -5.17 -10.78 -20.06
CA ASP A 563 -5.78 -12.11 -20.11
C ASP A 563 -5.77 -12.63 -21.55
N ALA A 564 -4.85 -13.54 -21.86
CA ALA A 564 -4.69 -14.10 -23.20
C ALA A 564 -5.90 -14.91 -23.65
N GLU A 565 -6.56 -15.62 -22.73
CA GLU A 565 -7.73 -16.47 -23.05
C GLU A 565 -8.94 -15.62 -23.42
N ALA A 566 -9.18 -14.53 -22.67
CA ALA A 566 -10.27 -13.61 -22.95
C ALA A 566 -10.10 -12.91 -24.31
N VAL A 567 -8.88 -12.48 -24.64
CA VAL A 567 -8.58 -11.86 -25.94
C VAL A 567 -8.68 -12.88 -27.08
N HIS A 568 -8.15 -14.09 -26.87
CA HIS A 568 -8.29 -15.19 -27.84
C HIS A 568 -9.77 -15.47 -28.16
N GLN A 569 -10.63 -15.59 -27.14
CA GLN A 569 -12.06 -15.82 -27.35
C GLN A 569 -12.71 -14.68 -28.15
N ARG A 570 -12.38 -13.41 -27.86
CA ARG A 570 -12.90 -12.26 -28.62
C ARG A 570 -12.51 -12.30 -30.10
N ILE A 571 -11.28 -12.73 -30.40
CA ILE A 571 -10.81 -12.88 -31.79
C ILE A 571 -11.57 -14.01 -32.49
N ARG A 572 -11.77 -15.15 -31.82
CA ARG A 572 -12.54 -16.29 -32.35
C ARG A 572 -14.01 -15.94 -32.57
N ASP A 573 -14.62 -15.19 -31.66
CA ASP A 573 -16.01 -14.72 -31.79
C ASP A 573 -16.20 -13.74 -32.95
N ALA A 574 -15.15 -12.99 -33.29
CA ALA A 574 -15.11 -12.12 -34.47
C ALA A 574 -14.91 -12.88 -35.80
N GLY A 575 -14.71 -14.21 -35.74
CA GLY A 575 -14.55 -15.07 -36.92
C GLY A 575 -13.16 -15.00 -37.56
N LEU A 576 -12.14 -14.60 -36.81
CA LEU A 576 -10.76 -14.45 -37.28
C LEU A 576 -9.87 -15.63 -36.86
N ASP A 577 -8.78 -15.82 -37.61
CA ASP A 577 -7.82 -16.89 -37.35
C ASP A 577 -6.87 -16.52 -36.20
N ALA A 578 -6.73 -17.45 -35.26
CA ALA A 578 -5.82 -17.39 -34.13
C ALA A 578 -5.38 -18.79 -33.72
N ASP A 579 -4.12 -18.89 -33.30
CA ASP A 579 -3.56 -20.08 -32.66
C ASP A 579 -4.02 -20.16 -31.19
N ASP A 580 -3.98 -21.37 -30.63
CA ASP A 580 -4.32 -21.58 -29.22
C ASP A 580 -3.24 -20.94 -28.30
N PRO A 581 -3.65 -20.27 -27.19
CA PRO A 581 -2.73 -19.80 -26.15
C PRO A 581 -1.79 -20.89 -25.61
N VAL A 582 -0.48 -20.66 -25.72
CA VAL A 582 0.56 -21.56 -25.22
C VAL A 582 1.23 -20.96 -23.99
N ARG A 583 1.30 -21.73 -22.90
CA ARG A 583 2.11 -21.38 -21.73
C ARG A 583 3.57 -21.82 -21.95
N ILE A 584 4.51 -20.89 -21.76
CA ILE A 584 5.94 -21.15 -21.89
C ILE A 584 6.46 -21.72 -20.57
N ASP A 585 6.66 -23.03 -20.51
CA ASP A 585 7.19 -23.68 -19.29
C ASP A 585 8.72 -23.79 -19.28
N THR A 586 9.38 -23.46 -20.39
CA THR A 586 10.84 -23.51 -20.52
C THR A 586 11.52 -22.46 -19.63
N PRO A 587 12.56 -22.82 -18.85
CA PRO A 587 13.30 -21.85 -18.03
C PRO A 587 13.91 -20.73 -18.85
N GLY A 588 13.73 -19.49 -18.41
CA GLY A 588 14.25 -18.29 -19.08
C GLY A 588 13.37 -17.06 -18.85
N ALA A 589 13.68 -15.97 -19.58
CA ALA A 589 13.01 -14.68 -19.43
C ALA A 589 11.49 -14.70 -19.70
N TRP A 590 11.02 -15.73 -20.41
CA TRP A 590 9.62 -15.92 -20.80
C TRP A 590 8.93 -17.04 -20.03
N GLN A 591 9.59 -17.64 -19.03
CA GLN A 591 8.99 -18.72 -18.25
C GLN A 591 7.71 -18.24 -17.54
N GLY A 592 6.63 -18.98 -17.73
CA GLY A 592 5.30 -18.71 -17.17
C GLY A 592 4.41 -17.84 -18.05
N TYR A 593 4.96 -17.18 -19.08
CA TYR A 593 4.17 -16.35 -19.99
C TYR A 593 3.19 -17.21 -20.79
N ARG A 594 2.05 -16.62 -21.17
CA ARG A 594 1.15 -17.20 -22.18
C ARG A 594 1.24 -16.38 -23.46
N VAL A 595 1.42 -17.04 -24.59
CA VAL A 595 1.61 -16.40 -25.89
C VAL A 595 0.77 -17.12 -26.95
N PHE A 596 0.17 -16.37 -27.86
CA PHE A 596 -0.40 -16.90 -29.11
C PHE A 596 -0.27 -15.89 -30.24
N TYR A 597 -0.46 -16.39 -31.46
CA TYR A 597 -0.51 -15.56 -32.65
C TYR A 597 -1.94 -15.50 -33.19
N ALA A 598 -2.29 -14.33 -33.72
CA ALA A 598 -3.49 -14.11 -34.50
C ALA A 598 -3.14 -13.40 -35.81
N THR A 599 -4.06 -13.41 -36.77
CA THR A 599 -3.91 -12.67 -38.02
C THR A 599 -4.91 -11.53 -38.06
N ASP A 600 -4.44 -10.31 -38.35
CA ASP A 600 -5.33 -9.18 -38.58
C ASP A 600 -6.08 -9.30 -39.93
N PRO A 601 -7.05 -8.41 -40.23
CA PRO A 601 -7.79 -8.47 -41.49
C PRO A 601 -6.93 -8.35 -42.76
N ASP A 602 -5.71 -7.81 -42.65
CA ASP A 602 -4.79 -7.53 -43.75
C ASP A 602 -3.69 -8.59 -43.92
N GLY A 603 -3.68 -9.63 -43.07
CA GLY A 603 -2.69 -10.70 -43.11
C GLY A 603 -1.44 -10.45 -42.28
N VAL A 604 -1.43 -9.44 -41.40
CA VAL A 604 -0.34 -9.17 -40.46
C VAL A 604 -0.46 -10.07 -39.24
N SER A 605 0.64 -10.73 -38.89
CA SER A 605 0.73 -11.51 -37.67
C SER A 605 0.76 -10.60 -36.45
N ILE A 606 -0.11 -10.89 -35.48
CA ILE A 606 -0.20 -10.21 -34.19
C ILE A 606 0.18 -11.22 -33.11
N GLU A 607 1.24 -10.97 -32.36
CA GLU A 607 1.62 -11.78 -31.20
C GLU A 607 0.96 -11.18 -29.94
N LEU A 608 0.25 -12.01 -29.18
CA LEU A 608 -0.44 -11.59 -27.96
C LEU A 608 0.25 -12.24 -26.77
N VAL A 609 0.75 -11.41 -25.86
CA VAL A 609 1.61 -11.82 -24.76
C VAL A 609 0.97 -11.48 -23.42
N GLN A 610 0.67 -12.49 -22.62
CA GLN A 610 0.33 -12.35 -21.21
C GLN A 610 1.55 -12.71 -20.35
N PRO A 611 2.09 -11.76 -19.56
CA PRO A 611 3.16 -12.03 -18.60
C PRO A 611 2.78 -13.10 -17.56
N ALA A 612 3.80 -13.78 -17.04
CA ALA A 612 3.69 -14.87 -16.06
C ALA A 612 2.98 -14.53 -14.76
#